data_AF-A0A9P4R2V4-F1
#
_entry.id   AF-A0A9P4R2V4-F1
#
_cell.length_a   1.000
_cell.length_b   1.000
_cell.length_c   1.000
_cell.angle_alpha   90.00
_cell.angle_beta   90.00
_cell.angle_gamma   90.00
#
_symmetry.space_group_name_H-M   'P 1'
#
loop_
_entity.id
_entity.type
_entity.pdbx_description
1 polymer ?
#
loop_
_entity_poly.entity_id
_entity_poly.type
_entity_poly.pdbx_seq_one_letter_code
_entity_poly.pdbx_strand_id
1 'polypeptide(L)'
;MLSLGGDSYTEGGFTSSQAAIDGAKKIWAMFGPVQSSSNALRPFGTAVLDGFDFDFEANVSNMATFSNQLRSLMNGAGGKKYFLSAAPQCPFPDYYNKDIIDNVPLDFVNVQFYNNGCGASSYVPGQSQQWNFNFDVWDNWARTASKNAAVKILLGVPANTGAGRGYLSASDLQPVIKYSAGFGSFGGVMMWDASQAWTNSGFISGVKGYLRGLSKREMKWGWRREAD
;
A
#
# COMPACT_ATOMS: atom_id res chain seq x y z
N MET A 1 -5.83 9.73 2.07
CA MET A 1 -6.79 8.63 1.84
C MET A 1 -7.42 8.25 3.17
N LEU A 2 -8.59 7.60 3.16
CA LEU A 2 -9.20 7.01 4.36
C LEU A 2 -8.88 5.51 4.37
N SER A 3 -8.27 5.03 5.45
CA SER A 3 -8.07 3.59 5.64
C SER A 3 -9.30 2.96 6.31
N LEU A 4 -9.67 1.77 5.84
CA LEU A 4 -10.79 0.97 6.30
C LEU A 4 -10.24 -0.35 6.86
N GLY A 5 -10.61 -0.67 8.10
CA GLY A 5 -10.07 -1.83 8.82
C GLY A 5 -9.27 -1.39 10.04
N GLY A 6 -8.02 -1.84 10.11
CA GLY A 6 -7.11 -1.76 11.25
C GLY A 6 -7.19 -3.00 12.14
N ASP A 7 -6.16 -3.20 12.97
CA ASP A 7 -6.03 -4.32 13.91
C ASP A 7 -7.24 -4.52 14.84
N SER A 8 -7.94 -3.44 15.20
CA SER A 8 -9.14 -3.51 16.07
C SER A 8 -10.45 -3.82 15.33
N TYR A 9 -10.43 -4.03 14.01
CA TYR A 9 -11.62 -4.27 13.20
C TYR A 9 -12.23 -5.65 13.48
N THR A 10 -13.54 -5.69 13.70
CA THR A 10 -14.27 -6.93 14.06
C THR A 10 -15.59 -7.12 13.29
N GLU A 11 -15.93 -6.22 12.37
CA GLU A 11 -17.27 -6.09 11.80
C GLU A 11 -17.55 -7.05 10.62
N GLY A 12 -16.52 -7.75 10.11
CA GLY A 12 -16.71 -8.87 9.16
C GLY A 12 -17.00 -8.51 7.70
N GLY A 13 -16.93 -7.23 7.31
CA GLY A 13 -17.25 -6.77 5.97
C GLY A 13 -18.75 -6.66 5.71
N PHE A 14 -19.25 -7.20 4.59
CA PHE A 14 -20.66 -7.13 4.20
C PHE A 14 -21.28 -8.52 4.04
N THR A 15 -22.55 -8.65 4.43
CA THR A 15 -23.30 -9.92 4.40
C THR A 15 -23.74 -10.36 3.00
N SER A 16 -23.74 -9.45 2.02
CA SER A 16 -24.09 -9.74 0.63
C SER A 16 -23.43 -8.76 -0.33
N SER A 17 -23.37 -9.13 -1.61
CA SER A 17 -22.91 -8.24 -2.69
C SER A 17 -23.70 -6.93 -2.75
N GLN A 18 -25.02 -6.99 -2.54
CA GLN A 18 -25.86 -5.78 -2.56
C GLN A 18 -25.53 -4.86 -1.38
N ALA A 19 -25.37 -5.41 -0.18
CA ALA A 19 -24.96 -4.63 0.99
C ALA A 19 -23.57 -3.98 0.78
N ALA A 20 -22.64 -4.69 0.14
CA ALA A 20 -21.33 -4.15 -0.23
C ALA A 20 -21.42 -2.98 -1.24
N ILE A 21 -22.26 -3.11 -2.27
CA ILE A 21 -22.50 -2.04 -3.25
C ILE A 21 -23.09 -0.81 -2.57
N ASP A 22 -24.10 -0.99 -1.72
CA ASP A 22 -24.76 0.12 -1.04
C ASP A 22 -23.85 0.76 0.01
N GLY A 23 -23.03 -0.05 0.70
CA GLY A 23 -21.96 0.42 1.56
C GLY A 23 -20.96 1.31 0.82
N ALA A 24 -20.50 0.89 -0.36
CA ALA A 24 -19.55 1.66 -1.18
C ALA A 24 -20.15 3.00 -1.63
N LYS A 25 -21.42 3.01 -2.07
CA LYS A 25 -22.14 4.25 -2.42
C LYS A 25 -22.26 5.18 -1.21
N LYS A 26 -22.56 4.62 -0.03
CA LYS A 26 -22.66 5.39 1.22
C LYS A 26 -21.32 6.02 1.59
N ILE A 27 -20.24 5.25 1.62
CA ILE A 27 -18.88 5.76 1.89
C ILE A 27 -18.46 6.82 0.87
N TRP A 28 -18.75 6.60 -0.41
CA TRP A 28 -18.45 7.58 -1.45
C TRP A 28 -19.24 8.89 -1.28
N ALA A 29 -20.52 8.82 -0.94
CA ALA A 29 -21.33 10.01 -0.66
C ALA A 29 -20.84 10.80 0.56
N MET A 30 -20.24 10.12 1.55
CA MET A 30 -19.68 10.74 2.75
C MET A 30 -18.33 11.43 2.50
N PHE A 31 -17.44 10.80 1.72
CA PHE A 31 -16.02 11.20 1.64
C PHE A 31 -15.51 11.56 0.24
N GLY A 32 -16.26 11.24 -0.81
CA GLY A 32 -16.01 11.67 -2.19
C GLY A 32 -16.48 13.12 -2.44
N PRO A 33 -16.56 13.55 -3.72
CA PRO A 33 -17.06 14.86 -4.10
C PRO A 33 -18.40 15.20 -3.46
N VAL A 34 -18.58 16.47 -3.10
CA VAL A 34 -19.85 16.97 -2.55
C VAL A 34 -20.95 16.82 -3.60
N GLN A 35 -22.04 16.16 -3.24
CA GLN A 35 -23.22 15.96 -4.08
C GLN A 35 -24.34 16.85 -3.55
N SER A 36 -24.80 17.82 -4.35
CA SER A 36 -25.76 18.85 -3.92
C SER A 36 -27.10 18.30 -3.41
N SER A 37 -27.51 17.11 -3.87
CA SER A 37 -28.77 16.46 -3.49
C SER A 37 -28.60 15.36 -2.42
N SER A 38 -27.39 15.15 -1.88
CA SER A 38 -27.12 14.09 -0.92
C SER A 38 -27.39 14.57 0.51
N ASN A 39 -28.05 13.73 1.30
CA ASN A 39 -28.24 13.91 2.74
C ASN A 39 -27.21 13.08 3.56
N ALA A 40 -26.15 12.60 2.93
CA ALA A 40 -25.11 11.83 3.62
C ALA A 40 -24.42 12.67 4.69
N LEU A 41 -24.16 12.07 5.85
CA LEU A 41 -23.29 12.67 6.87
C LEU A 41 -21.91 12.92 6.27
N ARG A 42 -21.32 14.10 6.52
CA ARG A 42 -19.98 14.44 6.02
C ARG A 42 -19.04 14.74 7.18
N PRO A 43 -18.36 13.72 7.74
CA PRO A 43 -17.50 13.89 8.92
C PRO A 43 -16.38 14.91 8.72
N PHE A 44 -15.88 15.07 7.48
CA PHE A 44 -14.84 16.04 7.13
C PHE A 44 -15.40 17.27 6.41
N GLY A 45 -16.68 17.57 6.58
CA GLY A 45 -17.34 18.70 5.91
C GLY A 45 -17.24 18.59 4.39
N THR A 46 -16.76 19.65 3.74
CA THR A 46 -16.63 19.70 2.27
C THR A 46 -15.32 19.11 1.74
N ALA A 47 -14.44 18.57 2.61
CA ALA A 47 -13.23 17.91 2.16
C ALA A 47 -13.55 16.70 1.27
N VAL A 48 -12.73 16.50 0.25
CA VAL A 48 -12.85 15.40 -0.72
C VAL A 48 -11.57 14.58 -0.67
N LEU A 49 -11.66 13.34 -0.20
CA LEU A 49 -10.50 12.47 -0.08
C LEU A 49 -9.93 12.10 -1.45
N ASP A 50 -8.64 11.77 -1.47
CA ASP A 50 -7.97 11.30 -2.68
C ASP A 50 -8.15 9.79 -2.93
N GLY A 51 -8.85 9.08 -2.04
CA GLY A 51 -8.99 7.63 -2.17
C GLY A 51 -9.20 6.90 -0.85
N PHE A 52 -9.22 5.57 -0.96
CA PHE A 52 -9.46 4.63 0.13
C PHE A 52 -8.37 3.56 0.19
N ASP A 53 -8.00 3.20 1.41
CA ASP A 53 -7.03 2.16 1.71
C ASP A 53 -7.74 1.02 2.45
N PHE A 54 -7.42 -0.23 2.11
CA PHE A 54 -8.00 -1.42 2.73
C PHE A 54 -6.94 -2.10 3.60
N ASP A 55 -7.08 -1.94 4.91
CA ASP A 55 -6.14 -2.45 5.91
C ASP A 55 -6.86 -3.49 6.78
N PHE A 56 -7.31 -4.59 6.17
CA PHE A 56 -8.02 -5.62 6.93
C PHE A 56 -7.03 -6.58 7.58
N GLU A 57 -7.15 -6.72 8.90
CA GLU A 57 -6.39 -7.68 9.72
C GLU A 57 -7.31 -8.72 10.39
N ALA A 58 -8.54 -8.83 9.88
CA ALA A 58 -9.56 -9.77 10.33
C ALA A 58 -10.35 -10.31 9.14
N ASN A 59 -11.10 -11.39 9.36
CA ASN A 59 -11.93 -11.99 8.32
C ASN A 59 -12.99 -11.00 7.83
N VAL A 60 -13.08 -10.83 6.51
CA VAL A 60 -14.06 -9.97 5.86
C VAL A 60 -14.71 -10.65 4.66
N SER A 61 -15.95 -10.28 4.38
CA SER A 61 -16.73 -10.79 3.25
C SER A 61 -17.16 -9.68 2.29
N ASN A 62 -17.24 -10.01 1.00
CA ASN A 62 -17.72 -9.13 -0.08
C ASN A 62 -16.93 -7.81 -0.26
N MET A 63 -15.66 -7.80 0.13
CA MET A 63 -14.85 -6.58 0.05
C MET A 63 -14.39 -6.27 -1.37
N ALA A 64 -14.14 -7.27 -2.22
CA ALA A 64 -13.88 -7.03 -3.65
C ALA A 64 -15.06 -6.32 -4.33
N THR A 65 -16.30 -6.72 -4.00
CA THR A 65 -17.51 -6.09 -4.52
C THR A 65 -17.60 -4.64 -4.07
N PHE A 66 -17.40 -4.37 -2.77
CA PHE A 66 -17.36 -3.01 -2.22
C PHE A 66 -16.30 -2.15 -2.92
N SER A 67 -15.08 -2.67 -3.03
CA SER A 67 -13.94 -1.94 -3.58
C SER A 67 -14.05 -1.68 -5.08
N ASN A 68 -14.59 -2.62 -5.85
CA ASN A 68 -14.88 -2.42 -7.28
C ASN A 68 -16.01 -1.40 -7.49
N GLN A 69 -17.02 -1.39 -6.61
CA GLN A 69 -18.05 -0.35 -6.65
C GLN A 69 -17.46 1.04 -6.35
N LEU A 70 -16.54 1.16 -5.38
CA LEU A 70 -15.79 2.40 -5.14
C LEU A 70 -14.99 2.81 -6.38
N ARG A 71 -14.24 1.88 -7.00
CA ARG A 71 -13.48 2.16 -8.23
C ARG A 71 -14.38 2.73 -9.33
N SER A 72 -15.55 2.12 -9.54
CA SER A 72 -16.52 2.57 -10.53
C SER A 72 -16.99 4.01 -10.26
N LEU A 73 -17.36 4.31 -9.01
CA LEU A 73 -17.77 5.65 -8.58
C LEU A 73 -16.64 6.69 -8.73
N MET A 74 -15.42 6.32 -8.37
CA MET A 74 -14.22 7.16 -8.50
C MET A 74 -13.92 7.49 -9.97
N ASN A 75 -14.01 6.50 -10.85
CA ASN A 75 -13.80 6.70 -12.29
C ASN A 75 -14.89 7.59 -12.91
N GLY A 76 -16.14 7.46 -12.46
CA GLY A 76 -17.26 8.24 -12.94
C GLY A 76 -17.30 9.70 -12.46
N ALA A 77 -16.60 10.03 -11.37
CA ALA A 77 -16.65 11.37 -10.78
C ALA A 77 -15.84 12.44 -11.55
N GLY A 78 -14.83 12.05 -12.32
CA GLY A 78 -13.95 12.97 -13.04
C GLY A 78 -13.19 13.95 -12.14
N GLY A 79 -12.57 14.97 -12.75
CA GLY A 79 -11.89 16.07 -12.06
C GLY A 79 -10.48 15.77 -11.53
N LYS A 80 -10.29 14.64 -10.83
CA LYS A 80 -8.97 14.19 -10.37
C LYS A 80 -8.86 12.66 -10.40
N LYS A 81 -7.62 12.16 -10.37
CA LYS A 81 -7.37 10.75 -10.11
C LYS A 81 -7.61 10.46 -8.63
N TYR A 82 -8.34 9.40 -8.34
CA TYR A 82 -8.49 8.85 -7.00
C TYR A 82 -7.76 7.50 -6.90
N PHE A 83 -7.33 7.15 -5.70
CA PHE A 83 -6.49 5.97 -5.44
C PHE A 83 -7.22 4.91 -4.63
N LEU A 84 -7.04 3.65 -5.00
CA LEU A 84 -7.33 2.51 -4.13
C LEU A 84 -6.02 1.85 -3.73
N SER A 85 -5.85 1.58 -2.45
CA SER A 85 -4.74 0.78 -1.94
C SER A 85 -5.22 -0.31 -0.99
N ALA A 86 -4.35 -1.28 -0.71
CA ALA A 86 -4.54 -2.25 0.35
C ALA A 86 -3.24 -2.41 1.15
N ALA A 87 -3.33 -2.84 2.40
CA ALA A 87 -2.20 -3.04 3.30
C ALA A 87 -2.08 -4.51 3.74
N PRO A 88 -1.84 -5.47 2.82
CA PRO A 88 -1.62 -6.86 3.20
C PRO A 88 -0.38 -7.03 4.07
N GLN A 89 -0.34 -8.09 4.87
CA GLN A 89 0.89 -8.53 5.53
C GLN A 89 1.84 -9.21 4.53
N CYS A 90 3.13 -9.35 4.87
CA CYS A 90 4.09 -9.98 3.96
C CYS A 90 3.83 -11.48 3.63
N PRO A 91 3.20 -12.32 4.48
CA PRO A 91 2.92 -13.70 4.10
C PRO A 91 2.09 -13.73 2.82
N PHE A 92 2.48 -14.58 1.87
CA PHE A 92 1.82 -14.65 0.56
C PHE A 92 1.22 -16.05 0.31
N PRO A 93 -0.06 -16.14 -0.10
CA PRO A 93 -1.01 -15.03 -0.24
C PRO A 93 -1.40 -14.45 1.14
N ASP A 94 -1.66 -13.15 1.18
CA ASP A 94 -2.24 -12.52 2.38
C ASP A 94 -3.64 -13.09 2.64
N TYR A 95 -3.96 -13.39 3.89
CA TYR A 95 -5.19 -14.10 4.23
C TYR A 95 -6.41 -13.17 4.25
N TYR A 96 -6.28 -11.98 4.85
CA TYR A 96 -7.41 -11.09 5.13
C TYR A 96 -7.80 -10.21 3.94
N ASN A 97 -6.82 -9.80 3.13
CA ASN A 97 -7.00 -8.95 1.96
C ASN A 97 -7.06 -9.73 0.65
N LYS A 98 -7.03 -11.08 0.70
CA LYS A 98 -7.02 -11.96 -0.48
C LYS A 98 -8.08 -11.59 -1.51
N ASP A 99 -9.34 -11.44 -1.05
CA ASP A 99 -10.47 -11.11 -1.92
C ASP A 99 -10.22 -9.82 -2.70
N ILE A 100 -9.68 -8.79 -2.05
CA ILE A 100 -9.38 -7.49 -2.65
C ILE A 100 -8.20 -7.61 -3.63
N ILE A 101 -7.10 -8.19 -3.19
CA ILE A 101 -5.83 -8.29 -3.95
C ILE A 101 -6.01 -9.11 -5.23
N ASP A 102 -6.86 -10.13 -5.20
CA ASP A 102 -7.11 -10.99 -6.36
C ASP A 102 -8.12 -10.39 -7.36
N ASN A 103 -8.96 -9.43 -6.95
CA ASN A 103 -10.14 -9.02 -7.73
C ASN A 103 -10.28 -7.52 -7.99
N VAL A 104 -9.45 -6.66 -7.38
CA VAL A 104 -9.59 -5.19 -7.44
C VAL A 104 -8.38 -4.56 -8.12
N PRO A 105 -8.56 -3.62 -9.07
CA PRO A 105 -7.46 -2.87 -9.67
C PRO A 105 -6.94 -1.80 -8.68
N LEU A 106 -6.04 -2.21 -7.78
CA LEU A 106 -5.37 -1.35 -6.82
C LEU A 106 -4.32 -0.47 -7.50
N ASP A 107 -4.17 0.78 -7.08
CA ASP A 107 -3.11 1.66 -7.56
C ASP A 107 -1.76 1.32 -6.92
N PHE A 108 -1.78 0.99 -5.64
CA PHE A 108 -0.60 0.52 -4.91
C PHE A 108 -0.99 -0.37 -3.72
N VAL A 109 -0.04 -1.15 -3.23
CA VAL A 109 -0.18 -1.96 -2.01
C VAL A 109 0.89 -1.58 -0.99
N ASN A 110 0.48 -1.43 0.26
CA ASN A 110 1.30 -1.13 1.42
C ASN A 110 1.68 -2.43 2.12
N VAL A 111 2.48 -3.29 1.49
CA VAL A 111 2.80 -4.60 2.06
C VAL A 111 3.53 -4.42 3.39
N GLN A 112 2.95 -4.92 4.47
CA GLN A 112 3.49 -4.82 5.82
C GLN A 112 4.62 -5.85 5.98
N PHE A 113 5.85 -5.44 5.65
CA PHE A 113 7.05 -6.26 5.83
C PHE A 113 7.55 -6.18 7.27
N TYR A 114 6.67 -6.47 8.23
CA TYR A 114 6.95 -6.51 9.66
C TYR A 114 5.97 -7.44 10.37
N ASN A 115 6.16 -7.66 11.68
CA ASN A 115 5.40 -8.59 12.52
C ASN A 115 5.41 -10.08 12.10
N ASN A 116 6.02 -10.40 10.96
CA ASN A 116 6.08 -11.72 10.33
C ASN A 116 7.53 -12.06 9.92
N GLY A 117 7.81 -13.36 9.74
CA GLY A 117 9.15 -13.83 9.36
C GLY A 117 9.67 -13.22 8.06
N CYS A 118 8.80 -13.04 7.07
CA CYS A 118 9.11 -12.45 5.76
C CYS A 118 9.37 -10.93 5.78
N GLY A 119 9.41 -10.30 6.95
CA GLY A 119 9.58 -8.86 7.08
C GLY A 119 10.98 -8.34 6.68
N ALA A 120 11.10 -7.02 6.57
CA ALA A 120 12.31 -6.32 6.14
C ALA A 120 13.53 -6.66 7.01
N SER A 121 13.32 -6.93 8.30
CA SER A 121 14.37 -7.33 9.24
C SER A 121 14.97 -8.72 8.95
N SER A 122 14.38 -9.52 8.06
CA SER A 122 14.94 -10.81 7.62
C SER A 122 15.82 -10.71 6.37
N TYR A 123 15.97 -9.50 5.81
CA TYR A 123 16.84 -9.25 4.68
C TYR A 123 18.30 -9.59 5.02
N VAL A 124 18.96 -10.31 4.10
CA VAL A 124 20.37 -10.69 4.19
C VAL A 124 21.18 -9.88 3.18
N PRO A 125 22.04 -8.95 3.63
CA PRO A 125 22.87 -8.13 2.74
C PRO A 125 23.78 -8.96 1.83
N GLY A 126 23.93 -8.51 0.59
CA GLY A 126 24.82 -9.14 -0.41
C GLY A 126 24.23 -10.38 -1.08
N GLN A 127 23.09 -10.89 -0.64
CA GLN A 127 22.41 -12.01 -1.27
C GLN A 127 21.46 -11.53 -2.38
N SER A 128 21.59 -12.11 -3.58
CA SER A 128 20.69 -11.83 -4.71
C SER A 128 19.33 -12.51 -4.56
N GLN A 129 19.29 -13.62 -3.83
CA GLN A 129 18.05 -14.32 -3.46
C GLN A 129 17.91 -14.27 -1.94
N GLN A 130 16.73 -13.88 -1.48
CA GLN A 130 16.42 -13.75 -0.08
C GLN A 130 15.67 -15.00 0.36
N TRP A 131 16.09 -15.61 1.47
CA TRP A 131 15.46 -16.84 1.93
C TRP A 131 14.10 -16.60 2.61
N ASN A 132 13.86 -15.39 3.14
CA ASN A 132 12.63 -15.05 3.88
C ASN A 132 12.03 -13.71 3.48
N PHE A 133 12.85 -12.65 3.33
CA PHE A 133 12.36 -11.35 2.87
C PHE A 133 11.83 -11.46 1.43
N ASN A 134 10.51 -11.43 1.27
CA ASN A 134 9.84 -11.94 0.07
C ASN A 134 9.29 -10.83 -0.85
N PHE A 135 10.00 -9.71 -0.98
CA PHE A 135 9.58 -8.64 -1.89
C PHE A 135 9.47 -9.12 -3.35
N ASP A 136 10.30 -10.08 -3.75
CA ASP A 136 10.29 -10.72 -5.07
C ASP A 136 8.98 -11.49 -5.35
N VAL A 137 8.40 -12.13 -4.33
CA VAL A 137 7.10 -12.81 -4.43
C VAL A 137 5.99 -11.79 -4.70
N TRP A 138 6.02 -10.67 -3.97
CA TRP A 138 5.07 -9.57 -4.17
C TRP A 138 5.26 -8.89 -5.53
N ASP A 139 6.49 -8.70 -6.00
CA ASP A 139 6.77 -8.22 -7.35
C ASP A 139 6.24 -9.17 -8.43
N ASN A 140 6.39 -10.48 -8.22
CA ASN A 140 5.82 -11.47 -9.14
C ASN A 140 4.28 -11.37 -9.20
N TRP A 141 3.60 -11.24 -8.06
CA TRP A 141 2.16 -10.99 -8.04
C TRP A 141 1.80 -9.72 -8.81
N ALA A 142 2.51 -8.61 -8.57
CA ALA A 142 2.24 -7.33 -9.24
C ALA A 142 2.34 -7.45 -10.78
N ARG A 143 3.31 -8.22 -11.29
CA ARG A 143 3.50 -8.42 -12.73
C ARG A 143 2.55 -9.43 -13.37
N THR A 144 2.10 -10.43 -12.62
CA THR A 144 1.45 -11.62 -13.21
C THR A 144 -0.03 -11.79 -12.83
N ALA A 145 -0.48 -11.22 -11.71
CA ALA A 145 -1.80 -11.50 -11.15
C ALA A 145 -2.62 -10.23 -10.82
N SER A 146 -1.97 -9.10 -10.54
CA SER A 146 -2.67 -7.84 -10.23
C SER A 146 -3.67 -7.44 -11.32
N LYS A 147 -4.84 -6.96 -10.90
CA LYS A 147 -5.86 -6.39 -11.81
C LYS A 147 -5.49 -4.99 -12.34
N ASN A 148 -4.41 -4.42 -11.84
CA ASN A 148 -3.76 -3.26 -12.40
C ASN A 148 -2.30 -3.59 -12.70
N ALA A 149 -1.95 -3.71 -13.99
CA ALA A 149 -0.59 -4.01 -14.42
C ALA A 149 0.44 -2.93 -14.05
N ALA A 150 -0.02 -1.73 -13.68
CA ALA A 150 0.82 -0.63 -13.21
C ALA A 150 0.85 -0.49 -11.67
N VAL A 151 0.32 -1.47 -10.93
CA VAL A 151 0.31 -1.44 -9.46
C VAL A 151 1.72 -1.25 -8.91
N LYS A 152 1.83 -0.47 -7.84
CA LYS A 152 3.09 -0.28 -7.11
C LYS A 152 3.07 -0.92 -5.73
N ILE A 153 4.23 -1.40 -5.28
CA ILE A 153 4.41 -2.01 -3.97
C ILE A 153 5.25 -1.06 -3.12
N LEU A 154 4.68 -0.61 -2.01
CA LEU A 154 5.41 0.13 -0.98
C LEU A 154 5.95 -0.87 0.05
N LEU A 155 7.24 -0.75 0.36
CA LEU A 155 7.89 -1.47 1.45
C LEU A 155 7.37 -0.91 2.78
N GLY A 156 6.38 -1.58 3.38
CA GLY A 156 5.82 -1.21 4.69
C GLY A 156 6.76 -1.58 5.82
N VAL A 157 7.11 -0.60 6.66
CA VAL A 157 8.06 -0.77 7.78
C VAL A 157 7.56 -0.11 9.06
N PRO A 158 7.94 -0.63 10.25
CA PRO A 158 7.76 0.07 11.51
C PRO A 158 8.64 1.31 11.51
N ALA A 159 8.09 2.46 11.88
CA ALA A 159 8.81 3.72 11.92
C ALA A 159 9.62 3.92 13.21
N ASN A 160 9.36 3.11 14.24
CA ASN A 160 10.07 3.08 15.51
C ASN A 160 9.88 1.72 16.19
N THR A 161 10.56 1.48 17.31
CA THR A 161 10.50 0.23 18.08
C THR A 161 9.12 -0.06 18.70
N GLY A 162 8.29 0.98 18.90
CA GLY A 162 6.91 0.84 19.39
C GLY A 162 5.88 0.48 18.33
N ALA A 163 6.27 0.41 17.05
CA ALA A 163 5.36 0.26 15.92
C ALA A 163 5.23 -1.20 15.43
N GLY A 164 5.52 -2.16 16.31
CA GLY A 164 5.57 -3.60 15.99
C GLY A 164 6.99 -4.17 15.93
N ARG A 165 7.08 -5.47 15.65
CA ARG A 165 8.33 -6.22 15.56
C ARG A 165 8.95 -6.04 14.18
N GLY A 166 10.29 -6.05 14.12
CA GLY A 166 11.04 -5.94 12.86
C GLY A 166 11.42 -4.52 12.48
N TYR A 167 11.41 -3.60 13.45
CA TYR A 167 12.00 -2.27 13.27
C TYR A 167 13.47 -2.37 12.84
N LEU A 168 13.84 -1.53 11.87
CA LEU A 168 15.21 -1.33 11.42
C LEU A 168 15.51 0.17 11.49
N SER A 169 16.74 0.54 11.86
CA SER A 169 17.17 1.93 11.77
C SER A 169 17.12 2.42 10.31
N ALA A 170 17.11 3.73 10.09
CA ALA A 170 17.13 4.25 8.72
C ALA A 170 18.34 3.73 7.92
N SER A 171 19.51 3.64 8.56
CA SER A 171 20.72 3.09 7.94
C SER A 171 20.59 1.61 7.62
N ASP A 172 19.97 0.81 8.49
CA ASP A 172 19.77 -0.63 8.25
C ASP A 172 18.70 -0.88 7.17
N LEU A 173 17.76 0.04 6.99
CA LEU A 173 16.80 0.01 5.88
C LEU A 173 17.41 0.36 4.52
N GLN A 174 18.52 1.10 4.48
CA GLN A 174 19.14 1.51 3.21
C GLN A 174 19.41 0.34 2.25
N PRO A 175 20.08 -0.76 2.65
CA PRO A 175 20.30 -1.90 1.76
C PRO A 175 19.01 -2.61 1.37
N VAL A 176 18.00 -2.68 2.25
CA VAL A 176 16.67 -3.26 1.96
C VAL A 176 15.97 -2.44 0.86
N ILE A 177 15.91 -1.11 1.03
CA ILE A 177 15.34 -0.19 0.06
C ILE A 177 16.05 -0.32 -1.30
N LYS A 178 17.39 -0.41 -1.29
CA LYS A 178 18.18 -0.58 -2.52
C LYS A 178 17.87 -1.90 -3.22
N TYR A 179 17.73 -3.00 -2.47
CA TYR A 179 17.35 -4.30 -3.02
C TYR A 179 15.94 -4.26 -3.62
N SER A 180 14.96 -3.77 -2.86
CA SER A 180 13.56 -3.65 -3.32
C SER A 180 13.43 -2.75 -4.54
N ALA A 181 14.21 -1.68 -4.64
CA ALA A 181 14.24 -0.80 -5.80
C ALA A 181 14.71 -1.46 -7.10
N GLY A 182 15.35 -2.63 -7.04
CA GLY A 182 15.69 -3.43 -8.23
C GLY A 182 14.48 -4.06 -8.92
N PHE A 183 13.31 -4.08 -8.26
CA PHE A 183 12.08 -4.66 -8.79
C PHE A 183 11.19 -3.57 -9.41
N GLY A 184 10.69 -3.79 -10.62
CA GLY A 184 9.92 -2.78 -11.38
C GLY A 184 8.59 -2.37 -10.72
N SER A 185 8.05 -3.20 -9.82
CA SER A 185 6.87 -2.88 -9.03
C SER A 185 7.15 -1.98 -7.82
N PHE A 186 8.41 -1.75 -7.42
CA PHE A 186 8.72 -0.92 -6.27
C PHE A 186 8.20 0.52 -6.45
N GLY A 187 7.47 1.01 -5.43
CA GLY A 187 6.89 2.35 -5.41
C GLY A 187 7.45 3.27 -4.33
N GLY A 188 8.20 2.74 -3.36
CA GLY A 188 8.69 3.50 -2.21
C GLY A 188 8.52 2.77 -0.88
N VAL A 189 8.38 3.53 0.20
CA VAL A 189 8.29 3.03 1.58
C VAL A 189 7.00 3.54 2.23
N MET A 190 6.26 2.64 2.88
CA MET A 190 5.16 2.97 3.79
C MET A 190 5.69 2.86 5.23
N MET A 191 5.26 3.76 6.12
CA MET A 191 5.75 3.83 7.50
C MET A 191 4.58 3.71 8.48
N TRP A 192 4.58 2.68 9.31
CA TRP A 192 3.68 2.59 10.45
C TRP A 192 4.36 3.15 11.70
N ASP A 193 3.94 4.28 12.27
CA ASP A 193 3.00 5.27 11.75
C ASP A 193 3.61 6.68 11.84
N ALA A 194 2.81 7.71 11.58
CA ALA A 194 3.26 9.10 11.68
C ALA A 194 3.75 9.49 13.08
N SER A 195 3.09 9.01 14.15
CA SER A 195 3.46 9.35 15.53
C SER A 195 4.82 8.73 15.92
N GLN A 196 5.03 7.48 15.52
CA GLN A 196 6.28 6.75 15.73
C GLN A 196 7.40 7.35 14.89
N ALA A 197 7.13 7.68 13.62
CA ALA A 197 8.10 8.32 12.73
C ALA A 197 8.51 9.71 13.22
N TRP A 198 7.57 10.48 13.79
CA TRP A 198 7.81 11.82 14.30
C TRP A 198 8.75 11.83 15.52
N THR A 199 8.57 10.86 16.41
CA THR A 199 9.41 10.71 17.62
C THR A 199 10.77 10.08 17.33
N ASN A 200 10.91 9.39 16.19
CA ASN A 200 12.17 8.80 15.75
C ASN A 200 13.02 9.80 14.93
N SER A 201 13.77 10.64 15.62
CA SER A 201 14.58 11.70 14.99
C SER A 201 15.49 11.15 13.88
N GLY A 202 15.40 11.76 12.70
CA GLY A 202 16.23 11.39 11.55
C GLY A 202 15.66 10.25 10.69
N PHE A 203 14.67 9.48 11.16
CA PHE A 203 14.13 8.33 10.42
C PHE A 203 13.51 8.73 9.07
N ILE A 204 12.55 9.67 9.09
CA ILE A 204 11.86 10.16 7.88
C ILE A 204 12.87 10.77 6.90
N SER A 205 13.77 11.63 7.37
CA SER A 205 14.77 12.29 6.52
C SER A 205 15.77 11.29 5.93
N GLY A 206 16.19 10.27 6.68
CA GLY A 206 17.08 9.23 6.23
C GLY A 206 16.46 8.41 5.10
N VAL A 207 15.27 7.83 5.34
CA VAL A 207 14.55 7.04 4.33
C VAL A 207 14.25 7.87 3.09
N LYS A 208 13.76 9.11 3.24
CA LYS A 208 13.53 10.03 2.11
C LYS A 208 14.83 10.34 1.35
N GLY A 209 15.94 10.50 2.04
CA GLY A 209 17.27 10.70 1.47
C GLY A 209 17.70 9.52 0.60
N TYR A 210 17.52 8.29 1.08
CA TYR A 210 17.82 7.08 0.32
C TYR A 210 16.94 6.94 -0.93
N LEU A 211 15.62 7.14 -0.80
CA LEU A 211 14.70 7.10 -1.95
C LEU A 211 15.08 8.14 -3.02
N ARG A 212 15.39 9.38 -2.64
CA ARG A 212 15.90 10.40 -3.57
C ARG A 212 17.23 10.00 -4.19
N GLY A 213 18.09 9.32 -3.43
CA GLY A 213 19.37 8.81 -3.90
C GLY A 213 19.29 7.70 -4.95
N LEU A 214 18.15 6.99 -5.04
CA LEU A 214 17.89 5.99 -6.09
C LEU A 214 17.65 6.67 -7.45
N SER A 215 16.76 7.68 -7.48
CA SER A 215 16.40 8.42 -8.70
C SER A 215 17.59 9.10 -9.39
N LYS A 216 18.63 9.45 -8.64
CA LYS A 216 19.86 10.06 -9.18
C LYS A 216 20.83 9.05 -9.80
N ARG A 217 20.65 7.74 -9.57
CA ARG A 217 21.54 6.68 -10.08
C ARG A 217 21.00 5.96 -11.31
N GLU A 218 19.70 6.05 -11.59
CA GLU A 218 19.07 5.43 -12.77
C GLU A 218 19.21 6.24 -14.07
N MET A 219 19.73 7.48 -14.02
CA MET A 219 20.06 8.28 -15.23
C MET A 219 21.56 8.24 -15.61
N LYS A 220 22.20 7.07 -15.58
CA LYS A 220 23.56 6.86 -16.11
C LYS A 220 23.75 5.56 -16.90
N TRP A 221 22.68 5.01 -17.48
CA TRP A 221 22.76 3.87 -18.41
C TRP A 221 22.22 4.23 -19.80
N GLY A 222 22.90 5.18 -20.47
CA GLY A 222 22.51 5.57 -21.84
C GLY A 222 23.51 6.42 -22.62
N TRP A 223 24.72 6.67 -22.09
CA TRP A 223 25.76 7.41 -22.81
C TRP A 223 27.09 6.68 -22.68
N ARG A 224 27.33 5.76 -23.63
CA ARG A 224 28.63 5.38 -24.23
C ARG A 224 28.55 3.96 -24.81
N ARG A 225 28.20 3.90 -26.10
CA ARG A 225 29.04 3.23 -27.08
C ARG A 225 29.28 4.25 -28.20
N GLU A 226 30.52 4.73 -28.27
CA GLU A 226 31.08 5.41 -29.44
C GLU A 226 31.50 4.34 -30.46
N ALA A 227 31.45 4.71 -31.76
CA ALA A 227 32.18 4.17 -32.93
C ALA A 227 31.99 2.66 -33.25
N ASP A 228 31.69 2.21 -34.47
CA ASP A 228 31.96 2.71 -35.83
C ASP A 228 30.71 2.65 -36.72
#